data_AF-A0A3A4PJC8-F1
#
_entry.id   AF-A0A3A4PJC8-F1
#
_cell.length_a   1.000
_cell.length_b   1.000
_cell.length_c   1.000
_cell.angle_alpha   90.00
_cell.angle_beta   90.00
_cell.angle_gamma   90.00
#
_symmetry.space_group_name_H-M   'P 1'
#
loop_
_entity.id
_entity.type
_entity.pdbx_description
1 polymer ?
#
loop_
_entity_poly.entity_id
_entity_poly.type
_entity_poly.pdbx_seq_one_letter_code
_entity_poly.pdbx_strand_id
1 'polypeptide(L)'
;MWQPRRMRQYGHPDACAGCPHGAACCHDPTQGRLVSRGPYEEHRERLRARMATEEGRDIYKRRKQTVEPRFGHIKRNMGVRRFLRRGIAKVKTEWSMVCTAVNLGILLSHWSEVVKTL
;
A
#
# COMPACT_ATOMS: atom_id res chain seq x y z
N MET A 1 19.73 4.13 2.53
CA MET A 1 20.16 3.39 3.72
C MET A 1 18.93 2.71 4.31
N TRP A 2 18.78 1.40 4.12
CA TRP A 2 17.65 0.63 4.66
C TRP A 2 17.94 0.40 6.15
N GLN A 3 17.27 1.15 7.03
CA GLN A 3 17.45 0.96 8.46
C GLN A 3 16.82 -0.38 8.89
N PRO A 4 17.44 -1.13 9.82
CA PRO A 4 16.87 -2.38 10.29
C PRO A 4 15.49 -2.12 10.89
N ARG A 5 14.49 -2.79 10.34
CA ARG A 5 13.10 -2.69 10.79
C ARG A 5 13.01 -3.33 12.18
N ARG A 6 13.07 -2.52 13.24
CA ARG A 6 12.98 -3.02 14.61
C ARG A 6 11.60 -3.64 14.83
N MET A 7 11.58 -4.96 14.93
CA MET A 7 10.40 -5.75 15.28
C MET A 7 10.29 -5.80 16.79
N ARG A 8 9.11 -5.49 17.34
CA ARG A 8 8.84 -5.66 18.77
C ARG A 8 8.21 -7.02 18.98
N GLN A 9 8.76 -7.80 19.89
CA GLN A 9 8.17 -9.07 20.30
C GLN A 9 7.54 -8.90 21.68
N TYR A 10 6.31 -9.36 21.80
CA TYR A 10 5.54 -9.36 23.04
C TYR A 10 5.21 -10.80 23.38
N GLY A 11 5.45 -11.19 24.62
CA GLY A 11 5.05 -12.50 25.12
C GLY A 11 5.72 -12.74 26.45
N HIS A 12 5.13 -13.67 27.20
CA HIS A 12 5.64 -14.08 28.50
C HIS A 12 5.48 -15.59 28.60
N PRO A 13 6.38 -16.37 27.99
CA PRO A 13 6.25 -17.83 27.88
C PRO A 13 5.98 -18.52 29.23
N ASP A 14 6.65 -18.07 30.29
CA ASP A 14 6.51 -18.63 31.64
C ASP A 14 5.11 -18.42 32.23
N ALA A 15 4.40 -17.37 31.80
CA ALA A 15 3.03 -17.11 32.25
C ALA A 15 2.01 -17.92 31.43
N CYS A 16 2.40 -18.46 30.28
CA CYS A 16 1.52 -19.26 29.44
C CYS A 16 1.34 -20.69 29.97
N ALA A 17 2.34 -21.27 30.64
CA ALA A 17 2.31 -22.66 31.11
C ALA A 17 1.19 -22.93 32.13
N GLY A 18 0.87 -21.97 33.00
CA GLY A 18 -0.22 -22.05 33.98
C GLY A 18 -1.49 -21.29 33.60
N CYS A 19 -1.58 -20.78 32.38
CA CYS A 19 -2.68 -19.91 31.97
C CYS A 19 -3.96 -20.73 31.68
N PRO A 20 -5.13 -20.39 32.26
CA PRO A 20 -6.40 -21.08 31.99
C PRO A 20 -6.85 -20.96 30.53
N HIS A 21 -6.33 -19.97 29.79
CA HIS A 21 -6.58 -19.78 28.36
C HIS A 21 -5.44 -20.31 27.46
N GLY A 22 -4.44 -21.01 28.03
CA GLY A 22 -3.25 -21.47 27.32
C GLY A 22 -3.59 -22.30 26.07
N ALA A 23 -4.53 -23.24 26.20
CA ALA A 23 -4.96 -24.11 25.10
C ALA A 23 -5.67 -23.38 23.94
N ALA A 24 -6.31 -22.24 24.21
CA ALA A 24 -6.98 -21.42 23.19
C ALA A 24 -6.03 -20.36 22.57
N CYS A 25 -5.04 -19.90 23.33
CA CYS A 25 -4.15 -18.83 22.93
C CYS A 25 -2.86 -19.32 22.24
N CYS A 26 -2.30 -20.45 22.69
CA CYS A 26 -1.01 -21.00 22.25
C CYS A 26 -1.22 -22.35 21.54
N HIS A 27 -0.32 -22.70 20.63
CA HIS A 27 -0.26 -24.07 20.10
C HIS A 27 0.28 -25.04 21.17
N ASP A 28 1.28 -24.60 21.94
CA ASP A 28 1.80 -25.29 23.11
C ASP A 28 1.92 -24.28 24.28
N PRO A 29 1.17 -24.45 25.39
CA PRO A 29 1.24 -23.57 26.56
C PRO A 29 2.60 -23.56 27.26
N THR A 30 3.37 -24.65 27.18
CA THR A 30 4.70 -24.75 27.82
C THR A 30 5.77 -23.96 27.09
N GLN A 31 5.63 -23.81 25.76
CA GLN A 31 6.48 -22.94 24.95
C GLN A 31 5.98 -21.49 24.91
N GLY A 32 4.70 -21.29 25.21
CA GLY A 32 4.04 -20.00 25.20
C GLY A 32 3.93 -19.37 23.82
N ARG A 33 3.35 -18.16 23.77
CA ARG A 33 3.14 -17.43 22.51
C ARG A 33 3.93 -16.14 22.48
N LEU A 34 4.68 -15.95 21.40
CA LEU A 34 5.30 -14.68 21.04
C LEU A 34 4.49 -14.01 19.92
N VAL A 35 4.08 -12.77 20.17
CA VAL A 35 3.41 -11.90 19.21
C VAL A 35 4.42 -10.89 18.69
N SER A 36 4.75 -10.99 17.40
CA SER A 36 5.63 -10.04 16.74
C SER A 36 4.83 -8.89 16.12
N ARG A 37 5.16 -7.65 16.50
CA ARG A 37 4.61 -6.43 15.88
C ARG A 37 5.70 -5.69 15.10
N GLY A 38 5.46 -5.54 13.81
CA GLY A 38 6.32 -4.76 12.92
C GLY A 38 6.15 -3.25 13.13
N PRO A 39 7.08 -2.43 12.60
CA PRO A 39 7.04 -0.97 12.75
C PRO A 39 5.82 -0.29 12.10
N TYR A 40 5.09 -0.99 11.23
CA TYR A 40 3.93 -0.47 10.52
C TYR A 40 2.61 -1.16 10.91
N GLU A 41 2.59 -1.95 11.99
CA GLU A 41 1.38 -2.69 12.38
C GLU A 41 0.22 -1.75 12.72
N GLU A 42 0.51 -0.62 13.35
CA GLU A 42 -0.49 0.42 13.63
C GLU A 42 -1.15 0.95 12.34
N HIS A 43 -0.36 1.21 11.29
CA HIS A 43 -0.92 1.62 10.00
C HIS A 43 -1.79 0.54 9.36
N ARG A 44 -1.42 -0.74 9.53
CA ARG A 44 -2.19 -1.87 9.03
C ARG A 44 -3.51 -2.00 9.80
N GLU A 45 -3.50 -1.87 11.11
CA GLU A 45 -4.70 -1.88 11.95
C GLU A 45 -5.64 -0.73 11.62
N ARG A 46 -5.12 0.49 11.46
CA ARG A 46 -5.92 1.64 11.01
C ARG A 46 -6.57 1.39 9.65
N LEU A 47 -5.83 0.79 8.72
CA LEU A 47 -6.38 0.42 7.41
C LEU A 47 -7.47 -0.66 7.55
N ARG A 48 -7.24 -1.70 8.36
CA ARG A 48 -8.23 -2.77 8.60
C ARG A 48 -9.51 -2.20 9.21
N ALA A 49 -9.40 -1.35 10.24
CA ALA A 49 -10.54 -0.69 10.87
C ALA A 49 -11.31 0.14 9.85
N ARG A 50 -10.62 0.94 9.02
CA ARG A 50 -11.27 1.70 7.95
C ARG A 50 -11.96 0.81 6.91
N MET A 51 -11.39 -0.33 6.54
CA MET A 51 -12.00 -1.25 5.57
C MET A 51 -13.12 -2.11 6.17
N ALA A 52 -13.26 -2.14 7.50
CA ALA A 52 -14.37 -2.79 8.17
C ALA A 52 -15.68 -1.98 8.03
N THR A 53 -15.59 -0.67 7.83
CA THR A 53 -16.76 0.20 7.64
C THR A 53 -17.27 0.17 6.20
N GLU A 54 -18.58 0.37 6.02
CA GLU A 54 -19.21 0.45 4.70
C GLU A 54 -18.69 1.66 3.90
N GLU A 55 -18.65 2.84 4.53
CA GLU A 55 -18.08 4.06 3.95
C GLU A 55 -16.66 3.84 3.42
N GLY A 56 -15.81 3.20 4.22
CA GLY A 56 -14.42 2.93 3.83
C GLY A 56 -14.32 2.00 2.62
N ARG A 57 -15.21 1.00 2.53
CA ARG A 57 -15.30 0.11 1.36
C ARG A 57 -15.80 0.86 0.13
N ASP A 58 -16.79 1.72 0.27
CA ASP A 58 -17.34 2.49 -0.85
C ASP A 58 -16.36 3.50 -1.42
N ILE A 59 -15.61 4.19 -0.56
CA ILE A 59 -14.49 5.03 -0.98
C ILE A 59 -13.43 4.18 -1.70
N TYR A 60 -13.12 2.98 -1.18
CA TYR A 60 -12.11 2.11 -1.78
C TYR A 60 -12.52 1.61 -3.16
N LYS A 61 -13.80 1.27 -3.38
CA LYS A 61 -14.34 0.83 -4.69
C LYS A 61 -14.08 1.86 -5.79
N ARG A 62 -14.09 3.17 -5.47
CA ARG A 62 -13.81 4.26 -6.44
C ARG A 62 -12.39 4.21 -7.01
N ARG A 63 -11.44 3.52 -6.37
CA ARG A 63 -10.06 3.37 -6.90
C ARG A 63 -10.01 2.64 -8.24
N LYS A 64 -10.92 1.69 -8.45
CA LYS A 64 -11.04 0.92 -9.71
C LYS A 64 -11.32 1.81 -10.91
N GLN A 65 -12.04 2.90 -10.69
CA GLN A 65 -12.45 3.84 -11.75
C GLN A 65 -11.43 4.96 -11.94
N THR A 66 -10.70 5.34 -10.89
CA THR A 66 -9.89 6.57 -10.90
C THR A 66 -8.40 6.27 -11.07
N VAL A 67 -7.85 5.43 -10.20
CA VAL A 67 -6.40 5.25 -10.06
C VAL A 67 -5.91 4.11 -10.94
N GLU A 68 -6.61 2.98 -10.94
CA GLU A 68 -6.21 1.79 -11.68
C GLU A 68 -6.10 2.00 -13.20
N PRO A 69 -7.02 2.71 -13.87
CA PRO A 69 -6.92 2.93 -15.32
C PRO A 69 -5.67 3.71 -15.70
N ARG A 70 -5.30 4.74 -14.92
CA ARG A 70 -4.09 5.53 -15.19
C ARG A 70 -2.82 4.70 -15.05
N PHE A 71 -2.71 3.88 -14.00
CA PHE A 71 -1.59 2.95 -13.86
C PHE A 71 -1.58 1.88 -14.95
N GLY A 72 -2.76 1.40 -15.37
CA GLY A 72 -2.92 0.50 -16.51
C GLY A 72 -2.39 1.11 -17.80
N HIS A 73 -2.81 2.33 -18.12
CA HIS A 73 -2.36 3.09 -19.29
C HIS A 73 -0.83 3.28 -19.30
N ILE A 74 -0.24 3.75 -18.20
CA ILE A 74 1.21 3.94 -18.07
C ILE A 74 1.96 2.62 -18.34
N LYS A 75 1.48 1.50 -17.79
CA LYS A 75 2.16 0.21 -17.91
C LYS A 75 1.92 -0.49 -19.26
N ARG A 76 0.71 -0.43 -19.80
CA ARG A 76 0.29 -1.19 -20.99
C ARG A 76 0.43 -0.37 -22.26
N ASN A 77 -0.03 0.87 -22.25
CA ASN A 77 -0.07 1.70 -23.46
C ASN A 77 1.22 2.50 -23.62
N MET A 78 1.76 3.07 -22.53
CA MET A 78 3.05 3.79 -22.59
C MET A 78 4.27 2.87 -22.39
N GLY A 79 4.07 1.59 -22.06
CA GLY A 79 5.17 0.62 -21.91
C GLY A 79 6.09 0.82 -20.70
N VAL A 80 5.77 1.72 -19.76
CA VAL A 80 6.63 2.01 -18.60
C VAL A 80 6.50 0.90 -17.56
N ARG A 81 7.38 -0.11 -17.64
CA ARG A 81 7.42 -1.27 -16.73
C ARG A 81 8.55 -1.21 -15.70
N ARG A 82 9.58 -0.45 -15.97
CA ARG A 82 10.80 -0.34 -15.16
C ARG A 82 11.32 1.09 -15.21
N PHE A 83 11.94 1.52 -14.12
CA PHE A 83 12.71 2.76 -14.07
C PHE A 83 14.11 2.52 -14.63
N LEU A 84 14.69 3.54 -15.25
CA LEU A 84 16.02 3.48 -15.86
C LEU A 84 17.12 3.74 -14.83
N ARG A 85 16.82 4.54 -13.80
CA ARG A 85 17.76 4.98 -12.77
C ARG A 85 17.47 4.28 -11.45
N ARG A 86 18.50 4.21 -10.60
CA ARG A 86 18.44 3.64 -9.25
C ARG A 86 18.51 4.74 -8.20
N GLY A 87 17.82 4.52 -7.09
CA GLY A 87 17.73 5.45 -5.96
C GLY A 87 16.46 6.31 -5.99
N ILE A 88 15.88 6.53 -4.80
CA ILE A 88 14.55 7.15 -4.64
C ILE A 88 14.47 8.51 -5.32
N ALA A 89 15.50 9.35 -5.17
CA ALA A 89 15.51 10.69 -5.77
C ALA A 89 15.41 10.64 -7.30
N LYS A 90 16.24 9.80 -7.96
CA LYS A 90 16.26 9.67 -9.42
C LYS A 90 14.98 9.02 -9.95
N VAL A 91 14.48 8.00 -9.27
CA VAL A 91 13.20 7.34 -9.60
C VAL A 91 12.03 8.32 -9.48
N LYS A 92 12.03 9.21 -8.47
CA LYS A 92 11.02 10.27 -8.35
C LYS A 92 11.05 11.22 -9.54
N THR A 93 12.23 11.63 -10.00
CA THR A 93 12.36 12.49 -11.19
C THR A 93 11.78 11.82 -12.44
N GLU A 94 12.15 10.57 -12.72
CA GLU A 94 11.56 9.81 -13.84
C GLU A 94 10.05 9.69 -13.72
N TRP A 95 9.56 9.37 -12.52
CA TRP A 95 8.13 9.23 -12.29
C TRP A 95 7.38 10.53 -12.53
N SER A 96 7.93 11.68 -12.11
CA SER A 96 7.36 12.99 -12.42
C SER A 96 7.28 13.23 -13.92
N MET A 97 8.30 12.87 -14.70
CA MET A 97 8.28 13.00 -16.16
C MET A 97 7.18 12.15 -16.80
N VAL A 98 7.04 10.90 -16.35
CA VAL A 98 5.96 10.00 -16.82
C VAL A 98 4.58 10.60 -16.51
N CYS A 99 4.37 11.10 -15.29
CA CYS A 99 3.13 11.75 -14.90
C CYS A 99 2.85 13.01 -15.73
N THR A 100 3.87 13.82 -16.02
CA THR A 100 3.73 14.99 -16.90
C THR A 100 3.28 14.57 -18.30
N ALA A 101 3.90 13.56 -18.90
CA ALA A 101 3.51 13.07 -20.22
C ALA A 101 2.04 12.58 -20.25
N VAL A 102 1.61 11.85 -19.22
CA VAL A 102 0.21 11.43 -19.06
C VAL A 102 -0.73 12.63 -18.99
N ASN A 103 -0.41 13.61 -18.16
CA ASN A 103 -1.24 14.81 -17.98
C ASN A 103 -1.31 15.65 -19.25
N LEU A 104 -0.20 15.79 -20.00
CA LEU A 104 -0.19 16.45 -21.30
C LEU A 104 -1.09 15.73 -22.31
N GLY A 105 -1.06 14.40 -22.37
CA GLY A 105 -1.97 13.63 -23.22
C GLY A 105 -3.45 13.88 -22.90
N ILE A 106 -3.79 13.98 -21.61
CA ILE A 106 -5.14 14.35 -21.17
C ILE A 106 -5.49 15.78 -21.63
N LEU A 107 -4.63 16.76 -21.35
CA LEU A 107 -4.86 18.15 -21.74
C LEU A 107 -5.03 18.31 -23.26
N LEU A 108 -4.21 17.64 -24.06
CA LEU A 108 -4.30 17.67 -25.52
C LEU A 108 -5.63 17.08 -26.00
N SER A 109 -6.12 16.00 -25.40
CA SER A 109 -7.42 15.41 -25.76
C SER A 109 -8.59 16.36 -25.47
N HIS A 110 -8.53 17.14 -24.38
CA HIS A 110 -9.54 18.15 -24.09
C HIS A 110 -9.40 19.38 -25.00
N TRP A 111 -8.17 19.80 -25.29
CA TRP A 111 -7.89 20.92 -26.18
C TRP A 111 -8.42 20.67 -27.60
N SER A 112 -8.24 19.45 -28.13
CA SER A 112 -8.77 19.10 -29.46
C SER A 112 -10.29 19.15 -29.55
N GLU A 113 -11.00 18.93 -28.44
CA GLU A 113 -12.45 19.08 -28.39
C GLU A 113 -12.85 20.55 -28.39
N VAL A 114 -12.17 21.40 -27.60
CA VAL A 114 -12.43 22.84 -27.54
C VAL A 114 -12.19 23.53 -28.89
N VAL A 115 -11.12 23.16 -29.60
CA VAL A 115 -10.79 23.75 -30.91
C VAL A 115 -11.78 23.36 -32.00
N LYS A 116 -12.44 22.20 -31.92
CA LYS A 116 -13.48 21.80 -32.89
C LYS A 116 -14.78 22.59 -32.73
N THR A 117 -15.03 23.13 -31.56
CA THR A 117 -16.24 23.91 -31.23
C THR A 117 -16.09 25.41 -31.47
N LEU A 118 -14.88 25.87 -31.76
CA LEU A 118 -14.54 27.24 -32.17
C LEU A 118 -14.56 27.35 -33.70
#